data_AF-A0A1Y2MVA0-F1
#
_entry.id   AF-A0A1Y2MVA0-F1
#
_cell.length_a   1.000
_cell.length_b   1.000
_cell.length_c   1.000
_cell.angle_alpha   90.00
_cell.angle_beta   90.00
_cell.angle_gamma   90.00
#
_symmetry.space_group_name_H-M   'P 1'
#
loop_
_entity.id
_entity.type
_entity.pdbx_description
1 polymer ?
#
loop_
_entity_poly.entity_id
_entity_poly.type
_entity_poly.pdbx_seq_one_letter_code
_entity_poly.pdbx_strand_id
1 'polypeptide(L)'
;MTNPGSTLLAVHLDRSSLLRPLLPALRAGLADLLEAQTGPDEPEVVLSTGNDLTRSLADGTHPPAVPVPAREALAALPAKLRPLDGPDLRTGAHRLLDAVGDQLAARPEAERPGRVVVLLVGEGAVGDTAAVRERIAHQQAAYAWEFVLVDIAGGVVAAGKAQEPEESDAGAASAEDAAGQTSAVAVKQRSGEPAAAARFGIPATATITAGPGRDGVSAAFAAATSFVARARAAAPHEPVEGFSDDERAAADVPDGRPTWKKLLRIA
;
A
#
# COMPACT_ATOMS: atom_id res chain seq x y z
N MET A 1 -15.75 21.50 18.43
CA MET A 1 -14.48 20.77 18.69
C MET A 1 -14.70 19.30 18.41
N THR A 2 -13.74 18.64 17.77
CA THR A 2 -13.74 17.18 17.54
C THR A 2 -13.58 16.38 18.84
N ASN A 3 -13.81 15.07 18.80
CA ASN A 3 -13.60 14.17 19.94
C ASN A 3 -12.11 13.77 20.03
N PRO A 4 -11.33 14.36 20.95
CA PRO A 4 -9.87 14.19 20.97
C PRO A 4 -9.43 12.77 21.35
N GLY A 5 -10.32 11.96 21.93
CA GLY A 5 -10.01 10.58 22.33
C GLY A 5 -10.31 9.54 21.26
N SER A 6 -10.89 9.91 20.11
CA SER A 6 -11.25 8.93 19.07
C SER A 6 -10.39 9.06 17.81
N THR A 7 -10.06 7.89 17.25
CA THR A 7 -9.33 7.75 16.00
C THR A 7 -10.18 7.01 14.97
N LEU A 8 -10.17 7.49 13.74
CA LEU A 8 -10.68 6.77 12.58
C LEU A 8 -9.51 6.21 11.76
N LEU A 9 -9.51 4.90 11.54
CA LEU A 9 -8.60 4.19 10.65
C LEU A 9 -9.32 3.84 9.35
N ALA A 10 -9.01 4.57 8.27
CA ALA A 10 -9.51 4.28 6.94
C ALA A 10 -8.47 3.43 6.18
N VAL A 11 -8.85 2.23 5.76
CA VAL A 11 -7.95 1.29 5.07
C VAL A 11 -8.44 1.03 3.67
N HIS A 12 -7.59 1.22 2.66
CA HIS A 12 -7.79 0.68 1.33
C HIS A 12 -6.79 -0.44 1.05
N LEU A 13 -7.29 -1.64 0.79
CA LEU A 13 -6.51 -2.78 0.33
C LEU A 13 -6.81 -3.08 -1.14
N ASP A 14 -5.83 -2.80 -2.00
CA ASP A 14 -5.86 -3.16 -3.41
C ASP A 14 -5.90 -4.69 -3.56
N ARG A 15 -6.82 -5.17 -4.40
CA ARG A 15 -6.96 -6.59 -4.76
C ARG A 15 -6.83 -6.84 -6.24
N SER A 16 -6.15 -5.94 -6.95
CA SER A 16 -5.86 -6.07 -8.36
C SER A 16 -5.27 -7.44 -8.68
N SER A 17 -5.53 -7.93 -9.89
CA SER A 17 -5.08 -9.25 -10.35
C SER A 17 -3.56 -9.42 -10.30
N LEU A 18 -2.79 -8.32 -10.36
CA LEU A 18 -1.33 -8.28 -10.18
C LEU A 18 -0.89 -8.76 -8.79
N LEU A 19 -1.70 -8.47 -7.76
CA LEU A 19 -1.45 -8.85 -6.38
C LEU A 19 -1.94 -10.26 -6.05
N ARG A 20 -2.53 -11.00 -7.00
CA ARG A 20 -3.12 -12.34 -6.78
C ARG A 20 -2.23 -13.28 -5.95
N PRO A 21 -0.91 -13.41 -6.21
CA PRO A 21 -0.06 -14.31 -5.44
C PRO A 21 0.18 -13.88 -3.99
N LEU A 22 -0.07 -12.60 -3.68
CA LEU A 22 0.15 -11.99 -2.37
C LEU A 22 -1.14 -11.82 -1.57
N LEU A 23 -2.33 -11.99 -2.18
CA LEU A 23 -3.62 -11.87 -1.50
C LEU A 23 -3.74 -12.65 -0.18
N PRO A 24 -3.21 -13.89 -0.04
CA PRO A 24 -3.23 -14.57 1.26
C PRO A 24 -2.40 -13.85 2.34
N ALA A 25 -1.24 -13.31 1.97
CA ALA A 25 -0.37 -12.57 2.88
C ALA A 25 -0.98 -11.20 3.23
N LEU A 26 -1.54 -10.50 2.24
CA LEU A 26 -2.26 -9.24 2.43
C LEU A 26 -3.47 -9.41 3.37
N ARG A 27 -4.25 -10.48 3.19
CA ARG A 27 -5.38 -10.80 4.10
C ARG A 27 -4.88 -11.04 5.52
N ALA A 28 -3.84 -11.87 5.68
CA ALA A 28 -3.28 -12.20 6.99
C ALA A 28 -2.76 -10.94 7.70
N GLY A 29 -1.92 -10.15 7.03
CA GLY A 29 -1.40 -8.92 7.59
C GLY A 29 -2.48 -7.90 7.96
N LEU A 30 -3.54 -7.77 7.16
CA LEU A 30 -4.69 -6.93 7.52
C LEU A 30 -5.44 -7.45 8.74
N ALA A 31 -5.62 -8.77 8.86
CA ALA A 31 -6.25 -9.38 10.03
C ALA A 31 -5.42 -9.13 11.30
N ASP A 32 -4.10 -9.36 11.23
CA ASP A 32 -3.16 -9.14 12.34
C ASP A 32 -3.16 -7.66 12.76
N LEU A 33 -3.18 -6.74 11.79
CA LEU A 33 -3.28 -5.29 12.06
C LEU A 33 -4.56 -4.94 12.80
N LEU A 34 -5.72 -5.42 12.32
CA LEU A 34 -7.01 -5.13 12.95
C LEU A 34 -7.13 -5.76 14.34
N GLU A 35 -6.63 -6.97 14.52
CA GLU A 35 -6.56 -7.64 15.83
C GLU A 35 -5.75 -6.80 16.83
N ALA A 36 -4.59 -6.30 16.42
CA ALA A 36 -3.75 -5.43 17.23
C ALA A 36 -4.39 -4.05 17.54
N GLN A 37 -5.41 -3.63 16.80
CA GLN A 37 -6.16 -2.40 17.08
C GLN A 37 -7.35 -2.60 18.03
N THR A 38 -7.69 -3.83 18.40
CA THR A 38 -8.79 -4.10 19.35
C THR A 38 -8.43 -3.69 20.79
N GLY A 39 -9.43 -3.31 21.58
CA GLY A 39 -9.24 -2.90 22.98
C GLY A 39 -10.25 -1.84 23.44
N PRO A 40 -10.11 -1.33 24.68
CA PRO A 40 -11.01 -0.31 25.24
C PRO A 40 -11.11 0.97 24.42
N ASP A 41 -10.01 1.36 23.76
CA ASP A 41 -9.91 2.57 22.95
C ASP A 41 -9.80 2.26 21.45
N GLU A 42 -10.36 1.13 20.99
CA GLU A 42 -10.25 0.68 19.59
C GLU A 42 -10.71 1.77 18.61
N PRO A 43 -10.00 1.95 17.48
CA PRO A 43 -10.38 2.95 16.49
C PRO A 43 -11.68 2.52 15.80
N GLU A 44 -12.42 3.51 15.32
CA GLU A 44 -13.39 3.26 14.26
C GLU A 44 -12.63 2.89 12.98
N VAL A 45 -13.11 1.91 12.23
CA VAL A 45 -12.47 1.39 11.02
C VAL A 45 -13.41 1.53 9.84
N VAL A 46 -12.90 2.10 8.76
CA VAL A 46 -13.52 2.03 7.43
C VAL A 46 -12.61 1.18 6.57
N LEU A 47 -13.06 -0.01 6.21
CA LEU A 47 -12.30 -0.92 5.36
C LEU A 47 -12.87 -0.94 3.94
N SER A 48 -12.01 -0.63 2.96
CA SER A 48 -12.27 -0.88 1.55
C SER A 48 -11.31 -1.92 1.00
N THR A 49 -11.84 -2.96 0.36
CA THR A 49 -11.09 -4.04 -0.28
C THR A 49 -11.33 -4.10 -1.80
N GLY A 50 -11.64 -2.95 -2.41
CA GLY A 50 -11.63 -2.79 -3.87
C GLY A 50 -12.99 -2.72 -4.57
N ASN A 51 -14.08 -3.25 -4.01
CA ASN A 51 -15.43 -3.12 -4.62
C ASN A 51 -16.57 -2.72 -3.65
N ASP A 52 -16.29 -2.70 -2.35
CA ASP A 52 -17.25 -2.46 -1.27
C ASP A 52 -17.66 -0.98 -1.19
N LEU A 53 -16.70 -0.10 -0.96
CA LEU A 53 -16.87 1.36 -0.91
C LEU A 53 -16.55 2.03 -2.24
N THR A 54 -15.90 1.28 -3.12
CA THR A 54 -15.31 1.79 -4.34
C THR A 54 -16.11 1.42 -5.57
N ARG A 55 -17.31 0.83 -5.48
CA ARG A 55 -18.18 0.72 -6.67
C ARG A 55 -18.84 2.08 -6.91
N SER A 56 -18.78 2.59 -8.14
CA SER A 56 -19.68 3.68 -8.52
C SER A 56 -21.09 3.12 -8.64
N LEU A 57 -22.05 3.75 -7.97
CA LEU A 57 -23.47 3.51 -8.17
C LEU A 57 -23.91 4.15 -9.50
N ALA A 58 -25.09 3.75 -9.99
CA ALA A 58 -25.59 4.18 -11.30
C ALA A 58 -25.77 5.70 -11.43
N ASP A 59 -25.93 6.40 -10.31
CA ASP A 59 -26.06 7.85 -10.19
C ASP A 59 -24.71 8.57 -10.00
N GLY A 60 -23.59 7.84 -10.07
CA GLY A 60 -22.24 8.38 -9.87
C GLY A 60 -21.82 8.50 -8.40
N THR A 61 -22.71 8.20 -7.45
CA THR A 61 -22.39 8.21 -6.02
C THR A 61 -21.61 6.94 -5.61
N HIS A 62 -21.12 6.92 -4.38
CA HIS A 62 -20.42 5.77 -3.79
C HIS A 62 -21.20 5.27 -2.56
N PRO A 63 -21.10 3.97 -2.22
CA PRO A 63 -21.65 3.46 -0.97
C PRO A 63 -21.08 4.24 0.24
N PRO A 64 -21.90 4.55 1.25
CA PRO A 64 -21.43 5.30 2.40
C PRO A 64 -20.31 4.54 3.11
N ALA A 65 -19.26 5.25 3.52
CA ALA A 65 -18.34 4.72 4.52
C ALA A 65 -19.12 4.53 5.83
N VAL A 66 -19.17 3.32 6.36
CA VAL A 66 -19.77 3.04 7.66
C VAL A 66 -18.66 2.61 8.59
N PRO A 67 -18.22 3.50 9.49
CA PRO A 67 -17.15 3.16 10.43
C PRO A 67 -17.68 2.18 11.47
N VAL A 68 -16.92 1.11 11.68
CA VAL A 68 -17.24 0.05 12.65
C VAL A 68 -16.05 -0.15 13.60
N PRO A 69 -16.25 -0.69 14.82
CA PRO A 69 -15.12 -1.00 15.69
C PRO A 69 -14.15 -1.99 15.03
N ALA A 70 -12.85 -1.91 15.36
CA ALA A 70 -11.81 -2.77 14.76
C ALA A 70 -12.13 -4.28 14.88
N ARG A 71 -12.69 -4.71 16.01
CA ARG A 71 -13.15 -6.10 16.21
C ARG A 71 -14.23 -6.53 15.20
N GLU A 72 -15.12 -5.62 14.81
CA GLU A 72 -16.21 -5.89 13.89
C GLU A 72 -15.70 -5.91 12.44
N ALA A 73 -14.81 -4.97 12.09
CA ALA A 73 -14.08 -5.02 10.83
C ALA A 73 -13.33 -6.35 10.66
N LEU A 74 -12.64 -6.82 11.70
CA LEU A 74 -11.97 -8.12 11.73
C LEU A 74 -12.94 -9.28 11.51
N ALA A 75 -14.08 -9.28 12.20
CA ALA A 75 -15.10 -10.32 12.03
C ALA A 75 -15.72 -10.33 10.62
N ALA A 76 -15.82 -9.16 9.97
CA ALA A 76 -16.33 -9.01 8.61
C ALA A 76 -15.31 -9.38 7.52
N LEU A 77 -14.02 -9.58 7.84
CA LEU A 77 -13.00 -9.91 6.85
C LEU A 77 -13.30 -11.25 6.15
N PRO A 78 -13.41 -11.28 4.80
CA PRO A 78 -13.73 -12.51 4.09
C PRO A 78 -12.59 -13.53 4.21
N ALA A 79 -12.93 -14.78 4.54
CA ALA A 79 -11.97 -15.88 4.78
C ALA A 79 -10.88 -16.02 3.69
N LYS A 80 -11.21 -15.66 2.45
CA LYS A 80 -10.27 -15.57 1.32
C LYS A 80 -10.54 -14.31 0.51
N LEU A 81 -9.48 -13.56 0.22
CA LEU A 81 -9.53 -12.47 -0.75
C LEU A 81 -9.50 -13.05 -2.17
N ARG A 82 -10.40 -12.56 -3.03
CA ARG A 82 -10.41 -12.90 -4.45
C ARG A 82 -9.83 -11.72 -5.25
N PRO A 83 -9.00 -11.98 -6.27
CA PRO A 83 -8.55 -10.92 -7.15
C PRO A 83 -9.76 -10.25 -7.81
N LEU A 84 -9.67 -8.95 -8.03
CA LEU A 84 -10.68 -8.17 -8.73
C LEU A 84 -10.07 -7.62 -10.01
N ASP A 85 -10.83 -7.74 -11.10
CA ASP A 85 -10.67 -6.87 -12.26
C ASP A 85 -11.39 -5.56 -11.91
N GLY A 86 -10.74 -4.78 -11.06
CA GLY A 86 -11.35 -3.68 -10.33
C GLY A 86 -10.42 -2.48 -10.20
N PRO A 87 -10.82 -1.46 -9.41
CA PRO A 87 -10.06 -0.23 -9.28
C PRO A 87 -8.65 -0.51 -8.74
N ASP A 88 -7.66 0.07 -9.40
CA ASP A 88 -6.30 0.18 -8.90
C ASP A 88 -6.25 0.94 -7.57
N LEU A 89 -5.11 0.85 -6.87
CA LEU A 89 -4.84 1.59 -5.63
C LEU A 89 -5.25 3.07 -5.71
N ARG A 90 -5.04 3.71 -6.87
CA ARG A 90 -5.40 5.11 -7.09
C ARG A 90 -6.92 5.33 -7.06
N THR A 91 -7.67 4.59 -7.86
CA THR A 91 -9.13 4.73 -7.92
C THR A 91 -9.75 4.34 -6.58
N GLY A 92 -9.20 3.31 -5.95
CA GLY A 92 -9.57 2.89 -4.61
C GLY A 92 -9.35 3.98 -3.56
N ALA A 93 -8.16 4.58 -3.53
CA ALA A 93 -7.83 5.69 -2.65
C ALA A 93 -8.75 6.89 -2.89
N HIS A 94 -8.96 7.31 -4.14
CA HIS A 94 -9.86 8.43 -4.45
C HIS A 94 -11.25 8.24 -3.84
N ARG A 95 -11.86 7.06 -4.07
CA ARG A 95 -13.21 6.75 -3.63
C ARG A 95 -13.29 6.57 -2.11
N LEU A 96 -12.27 5.99 -1.48
CA LEU A 96 -12.19 5.94 -0.01
C LEU A 96 -12.19 7.36 0.59
N LEU A 97 -11.42 8.28 0.01
CA LEU A 97 -11.32 9.65 0.51
C LEU A 97 -12.62 10.43 0.34
N ASP A 98 -13.34 10.25 -0.77
CA ASP A 98 -14.71 10.79 -0.91
C ASP A 98 -15.62 10.23 0.19
N ALA A 99 -15.68 8.90 0.31
CA ALA A 99 -16.60 8.24 1.21
C ALA A 99 -16.36 8.60 2.69
N VAL A 100 -15.10 8.65 3.11
CA VAL A 100 -14.74 9.07 4.47
C VAL A 100 -15.00 10.56 4.67
N GLY A 101 -14.68 11.40 3.68
CA GLY A 101 -14.93 12.84 3.73
C GLY A 101 -16.42 13.16 3.90
N ASP A 102 -17.27 12.57 3.07
CA ASP A 102 -18.72 12.74 3.13
C ASP A 102 -19.30 12.24 4.46
N GLN A 103 -18.83 11.07 4.93
CA GLN A 103 -19.22 10.51 6.21
C GLN A 103 -18.88 11.45 7.38
N LEU A 104 -17.67 12.00 7.40
CA LEU A 104 -17.22 12.92 8.44
C LEU A 104 -17.93 14.28 8.36
N ALA A 105 -18.17 14.78 7.15
CA ALA A 105 -18.90 16.02 6.93
C ALA A 105 -20.35 15.93 7.45
N ALA A 106 -20.99 14.77 7.30
CA ALA A 106 -22.34 14.51 7.79
C ALA A 106 -22.44 14.41 9.32
N ARG A 107 -21.32 14.17 10.03
CA ARG A 107 -21.32 14.11 11.51
C ARG A 107 -21.37 15.51 12.14
N PRO A 108 -22.07 15.65 13.28
CA PRO A 108 -21.84 16.77 14.20
C PRO A 108 -20.37 16.89 14.56
N GLU A 109 -19.86 18.11 14.69
CA GLU A 109 -18.42 18.33 14.92
C GLU A 109 -17.90 17.62 16.18
N ALA A 110 -18.71 17.58 17.25
CA ALA A 110 -18.39 16.91 18.51
C ALA A 110 -18.25 15.38 18.41
N GLU A 111 -18.77 14.78 17.35
CA GLU A 111 -18.74 13.34 17.10
C GLU A 111 -17.67 12.94 16.07
N ARG A 112 -16.99 13.92 15.46
CA ARG A 112 -15.90 13.67 14.52
C ARG A 112 -14.66 13.20 15.28
N PRO A 113 -13.88 12.27 14.72
CA PRO A 113 -12.66 11.81 15.34
C PRO A 113 -11.64 12.94 15.45
N GLY A 114 -10.90 12.95 16.55
CA GLY A 114 -9.78 13.86 16.75
C GLY A 114 -8.61 13.55 15.83
N ARG A 115 -8.56 12.34 15.27
CA ARG A 115 -7.49 11.86 14.40
C ARG A 115 -8.02 10.94 13.29
N VAL A 116 -7.51 11.11 12.07
CA VAL A 116 -7.84 10.26 10.92
C VAL A 116 -6.56 9.74 10.31
N VAL A 117 -6.39 8.41 10.32
CA VAL A 117 -5.27 7.72 9.71
C VAL A 117 -5.78 6.97 8.49
N VAL A 118 -5.20 7.25 7.32
CA VAL A 118 -5.50 6.58 6.05
C VAL A 118 -4.36 5.66 5.68
N LEU A 119 -4.62 4.35 5.67
CA LEU A 119 -3.69 3.31 5.23
C LEU A 119 -4.03 2.85 3.82
N LEU A 120 -3.13 3.10 2.88
CA LEU A 120 -3.22 2.64 1.49
C LEU A 120 -2.28 1.46 1.30
N VAL A 121 -2.80 0.32 0.82
CA VAL A 121 -2.01 -0.90 0.57
C VAL A 121 -2.22 -1.35 -0.87
N GLY A 122 -1.16 -1.43 -1.65
CA GLY A 122 -1.24 -1.84 -3.05
C GLY A 122 0.00 -1.49 -3.84
N GLU A 123 -0.08 -1.58 -5.17
CA GLU A 123 1.02 -1.18 -6.06
C GLU A 123 0.86 0.29 -6.49
N GLY A 124 1.78 1.16 -6.06
CA GLY A 124 1.69 2.60 -6.33
C GLY A 124 2.20 3.06 -7.69
N ALA A 125 2.72 2.14 -8.51
CA ALA A 125 3.35 2.45 -9.80
C ALA A 125 2.37 2.70 -10.96
N VAL A 126 1.08 2.39 -10.79
CA VAL A 126 0.10 2.35 -11.89
C VAL A 126 -0.72 3.66 -11.98
N GLY A 127 -0.90 4.18 -13.20
CA GLY A 127 -1.85 5.27 -13.52
C GLY A 127 -1.42 6.68 -13.11
N ASP A 128 -2.18 7.71 -13.54
CA ASP A 128 -1.92 9.11 -13.16
C ASP A 128 -2.51 9.43 -11.78
N THR A 129 -1.65 9.73 -10.81
CA THR A 129 -2.02 9.98 -9.41
C THR A 129 -2.30 11.45 -9.09
N ALA A 130 -2.28 12.37 -10.07
CA ALA A 130 -2.38 13.81 -9.81
C ALA A 130 -3.60 14.22 -8.98
N ALA A 131 -4.80 13.75 -9.34
CA ALA A 131 -6.03 14.08 -8.62
C ALA A 131 -6.05 13.52 -7.18
N VAL A 132 -5.56 12.29 -6.99
CA VAL A 132 -5.46 11.68 -5.65
C VAL A 132 -4.44 12.41 -4.80
N ARG A 133 -3.29 12.80 -5.38
CA ARG A 133 -2.26 13.58 -4.70
C ARG A 133 -2.78 14.94 -4.25
N GLU A 134 -3.47 15.67 -5.12
CA GLU A 134 -4.09 16.95 -4.77
C GLU A 134 -5.07 16.79 -3.60
N ARG A 135 -5.88 15.73 -3.64
CA ARG A 135 -6.81 15.44 -2.56
C ARG A 135 -6.11 15.08 -1.25
N ILE A 136 -5.09 14.23 -1.29
CA ILE A 136 -4.27 13.89 -0.11
C ILE A 136 -3.69 15.17 0.51
N ALA A 137 -3.10 16.04 -0.31
CA ALA A 137 -2.55 17.32 0.14
C ALA A 137 -3.62 18.21 0.78
N HIS A 138 -4.82 18.28 0.20
CA HIS A 138 -5.94 19.00 0.79
C HIS A 138 -6.35 18.42 2.15
N GLN A 139 -6.50 17.10 2.27
CA GLN A 139 -6.89 16.45 3.53
C GLN A 139 -5.85 16.64 4.64
N GLN A 140 -4.55 16.55 4.28
CA GLN A 140 -3.44 16.85 5.20
C GLN A 140 -3.46 18.31 5.66
N ALA A 141 -3.60 19.27 4.74
CA ALA A 141 -3.51 20.69 5.08
C ALA A 141 -4.74 21.21 5.82
N ALA A 142 -5.95 20.78 5.42
CA ALA A 142 -7.20 21.30 5.96
C ALA A 142 -7.64 20.59 7.25
N TYR A 143 -7.35 19.29 7.37
CA TYR A 143 -7.89 18.46 8.45
C TYR A 143 -6.84 17.65 9.22
N ALA A 144 -5.55 17.83 8.88
CA ALA A 144 -4.45 17.09 9.50
C ALA A 144 -4.62 15.57 9.42
N TRP A 145 -5.18 15.04 8.33
CA TRP A 145 -5.25 13.59 8.13
C TRP A 145 -3.84 13.00 7.93
N GLU A 146 -3.56 11.88 8.57
CA GLU A 146 -2.33 11.13 8.33
C GLU A 146 -2.51 10.14 7.19
N PHE A 147 -1.50 10.02 6.33
CA PHE A 147 -1.50 9.07 5.22
C PHE A 147 -0.29 8.16 5.32
N VAL A 148 -0.54 6.87 5.15
CA VAL A 148 0.45 5.81 5.18
C VAL A 148 0.32 4.97 3.93
N LEU A 149 1.43 4.66 3.30
CA LEU A 149 1.48 3.80 2.12
C LEU A 149 2.30 2.55 2.37
N VAL A 150 1.67 1.39 2.20
CA VAL A 150 2.37 0.11 2.04
C VAL A 150 2.41 -0.19 0.54
N ASP A 151 3.53 0.16 -0.09
CA ASP A 151 3.77 -0.06 -1.51
C ASP A 151 4.25 -1.49 -1.73
N ILE A 152 3.46 -2.30 -2.41
CA ILE A 152 3.84 -3.67 -2.73
C ILE A 152 4.71 -3.62 -3.97
N ALA A 153 5.97 -4.02 -3.84
CA ALA A 153 6.89 -4.08 -4.97
C ALA A 153 6.33 -5.02 -6.05
N GLY A 154 5.72 -4.43 -7.08
CA GLY A 154 5.21 -5.13 -8.25
C GLY A 154 6.35 -5.92 -8.86
N GLY A 155 6.26 -7.24 -8.85
CA GLY A 155 7.26 -8.16 -9.40
C GLY A 155 7.36 -8.10 -10.93
N VAL A 156 7.05 -6.96 -11.55
CA VAL A 156 7.31 -6.72 -12.96
C VAL A 156 8.81 -6.46 -13.08
N VAL A 157 9.55 -7.53 -13.37
CA VAL A 157 10.86 -7.38 -13.98
C VAL A 157 10.60 -6.55 -15.24
N ALA A 158 11.09 -5.32 -15.29
CA ALA A 158 11.11 -4.59 -16.54
C ALA A 158 11.84 -5.51 -17.53
N ALA A 159 11.13 -6.02 -18.54
CA ALA A 159 11.77 -6.58 -19.71
C ALA A 159 12.51 -5.41 -20.35
N GLY A 160 13.73 -5.15 -19.88
CA GLY A 160 14.64 -4.24 -20.54
C GLY A 160 14.72 -4.76 -21.96
N LYS A 161 14.30 -3.92 -22.93
CA LYS A 161 14.64 -4.18 -24.33
C LYS A 161 16.13 -4.44 -24.33
N ALA A 162 16.51 -5.64 -24.75
CA ALA A 162 17.90 -5.91 -25.08
C ALA A 162 18.29 -4.78 -26.04
N GLN A 163 19.18 -3.92 -25.57
CA GLN A 163 19.81 -2.95 -26.43
C GLN A 163 20.60 -3.82 -27.41
N GLU A 164 20.12 -3.89 -28.65
CA GLU A 164 20.84 -4.56 -29.73
C GLU A 164 22.27 -3.98 -29.69
N PRO A 165 23.30 -4.84 -29.60
CA PRO A 165 24.65 -4.36 -29.60
C PRO A 165 24.86 -3.63 -30.92
N GLU A 166 25.15 -2.32 -30.84
CA GLU A 166 25.65 -1.61 -31.99
C GLU A 166 26.88 -2.36 -32.50
N GLU A 167 26.79 -2.69 -33.78
CA GLU A 167 27.79 -3.37 -34.57
C GLU A 167 29.02 -2.47 -34.67
N SER A 168 29.91 -2.57 -33.68
CA SER A 168 31.26 -2.01 -33.74
C SER A 168 32.11 -2.94 -34.59
N ASP A 169 32.21 -2.60 -35.87
CA ASP A 169 33.22 -3.12 -36.79
C ASP A 169 34.63 -2.84 -36.23
N ALA A 170 35.37 -3.89 -35.87
CA ALA A 170 36.81 -4.05 -36.12
C ALA A 170 37.44 -5.20 -35.29
N GLY A 171 38.14 -6.09 -35.98
CA GLY A 171 39.41 -6.65 -35.48
C GLY A 171 39.41 -8.13 -35.09
N ALA A 172 39.87 -8.97 -36.01
CA ALA A 172 40.22 -10.36 -35.79
C ALA A 172 41.32 -10.56 -34.72
N ALA A 173 41.18 -11.58 -33.86
CA ALA A 173 42.11 -12.71 -33.74
C ALA A 173 41.87 -13.57 -32.48
N SER A 174 41.96 -14.88 -32.72
CA SER A 174 42.37 -15.97 -31.81
C SER A 174 41.38 -16.57 -30.80
N ALA A 175 41.41 -17.90 -30.84
CA ALA A 175 40.58 -18.87 -30.15
C ALA A 175 41.16 -19.29 -28.79
N GLU A 176 40.33 -20.06 -28.08
CA GLU A 176 40.60 -20.88 -26.88
C GLU A 176 40.52 -20.14 -25.53
N ASP A 177 39.32 -20.16 -24.92
CA ASP A 177 39.15 -20.88 -23.65
C ASP A 177 37.66 -21.12 -23.34
N ALA A 178 37.31 -22.38 -23.11
CA ALA A 178 35.97 -22.83 -22.77
C ALA A 178 35.86 -23.02 -21.24
N ALA A 179 35.36 -22.02 -20.53
CA ALA A 179 34.92 -22.15 -19.14
C ALA A 179 33.77 -21.19 -18.85
N GLY A 180 32.74 -21.74 -18.19
CA GLY A 180 31.40 -21.19 -18.05
C GLY A 180 31.30 -19.71 -17.63
N GLN A 181 30.60 -18.94 -18.46
CA GLN A 181 29.99 -17.68 -18.05
C GLN A 181 28.48 -17.86 -18.04
N THR A 182 27.93 -18.19 -16.87
CA THR A 182 26.52 -17.92 -16.59
C THR A 182 26.38 -16.40 -16.59
N SER A 183 25.75 -15.84 -17.62
CA SER A 183 25.39 -14.43 -17.66
C SER A 183 24.48 -14.11 -16.47
N ALA A 184 25.06 -13.55 -15.42
CA ALA A 184 24.32 -12.95 -14.33
C ALA A 184 23.60 -11.74 -14.91
N VAL A 185 22.29 -11.87 -15.15
CA VAL A 185 21.41 -10.73 -15.40
C VAL A 185 21.50 -9.84 -14.17
N ALA A 186 22.19 -8.71 -14.30
CA ALA A 186 22.28 -7.71 -13.25
C ALA A 186 20.86 -7.14 -13.04
N VAL A 187 20.18 -7.67 -12.04
CA VAL A 187 18.95 -7.08 -11.49
C VAL A 187 19.37 -5.74 -10.89
N LYS A 188 19.16 -4.66 -11.64
CA LYS A 188 19.34 -3.31 -11.12
C LYS A 188 18.22 -3.06 -10.12
N GLN A 189 18.48 -3.39 -8.86
CA GLN A 189 17.68 -2.91 -7.72
C GLN A 189 17.54 -1.39 -7.86
N ARG A 190 16.31 -0.89 -7.89
CA ARG A 190 16.06 0.55 -7.83
C ARG A 190 16.39 1.01 -6.41
N SER A 191 17.61 1.49 -6.20
CA SER A 191 17.95 2.32 -5.07
C SER A 191 17.53 3.76 -5.40
N GLY A 192 16.37 4.17 -4.92
CA GLY A 192 15.83 5.52 -5.02
C GLY A 192 14.55 5.57 -4.20
N GLU A 193 14.20 6.73 -3.65
CA GLU A 193 12.93 6.96 -2.94
C GLU A 193 11.79 6.14 -3.55
N PRO A 194 10.88 5.57 -2.74
CA PRO A 194 9.78 4.80 -3.30
C PRO A 194 9.01 5.70 -4.25
N ALA A 195 9.15 5.46 -5.55
CA ALA A 195 8.54 6.30 -6.59
C ALA A 195 7.03 6.46 -6.36
N ALA A 196 6.41 5.51 -5.67
CA ALA A 196 5.04 5.56 -5.20
C ALA A 196 4.74 6.70 -4.20
N ALA A 197 5.61 6.96 -3.22
CA ALA A 197 5.42 8.01 -2.20
C ALA A 197 5.22 9.39 -2.85
N ALA A 198 6.17 9.78 -3.72
CA ALA A 198 6.11 11.04 -4.45
C ALA A 198 4.88 11.13 -5.38
N ARG A 199 4.46 10.01 -5.98
CA ARG A 199 3.28 9.96 -6.86
C ARG A 199 2.00 10.31 -6.10
N PHE A 200 1.83 9.77 -4.90
CA PHE A 200 0.66 10.04 -4.05
C PHE A 200 0.81 11.31 -3.18
N GLY A 201 2.00 11.91 -3.11
CA GLY A 201 2.28 13.04 -2.20
C GLY A 201 2.34 12.62 -0.74
N ILE A 202 2.63 11.34 -0.48
CA ILE A 202 2.80 10.81 0.87
C ILE A 202 4.29 10.94 1.22
N PRO A 203 4.67 11.42 2.41
CA PRO A 203 6.07 11.49 2.82
C PRO A 203 6.76 10.12 2.70
N ALA A 204 8.03 10.11 2.28
CA ALA A 204 8.81 8.87 2.21
C ALA A 204 8.93 8.19 3.59
N THR A 205 8.96 8.98 4.67
CA THR A 205 8.93 8.47 6.04
C THR A 205 7.62 7.75 6.38
N ALA A 206 6.50 8.07 5.74
CA ALA A 206 5.21 7.41 5.90
C ALA A 206 4.91 6.39 4.79
N THR A 207 5.94 5.98 4.04
CA THR A 207 5.85 4.95 3.01
C THR A 207 6.80 3.81 3.33
N ILE A 208 6.32 2.58 3.20
CA ILE A 208 7.14 1.37 3.31
C ILE A 208 6.94 0.51 2.05
N THR A 209 8.04 0.05 1.47
CA THR A 209 7.99 -0.85 0.33
C THR A 209 8.10 -2.28 0.82
N ALA A 210 7.08 -3.08 0.57
CA ALA A 210 7.07 -4.51 0.86
C ALA A 210 7.73 -5.29 -0.28
N GLY A 211 8.68 -6.16 0.06
CA GLY A 211 9.26 -7.10 -0.89
C GLY A 211 8.22 -8.01 -1.55
N PRO A 212 8.53 -8.63 -2.71
CA PRO A 212 7.54 -9.33 -3.55
C PRO A 212 7.07 -10.70 -3.02
N GLY A 213 7.34 -10.99 -1.74
CA GLY A 213 7.06 -12.25 -1.05
C GLY A 213 6.19 -12.06 0.19
N ARG A 214 5.76 -13.19 0.77
CA ARG A 214 4.92 -13.20 1.98
C ARG A 214 5.61 -12.48 3.15
N ASP A 215 6.90 -12.72 3.34
CA ASP A 215 7.64 -12.22 4.50
C ASP A 215 7.76 -10.69 4.46
N GLY A 216 8.05 -10.11 3.28
CA GLY A 216 8.07 -8.66 3.09
C GLY A 216 6.70 -8.01 3.32
N VAL A 217 5.62 -8.63 2.84
CA VAL A 217 4.24 -8.17 3.09
C VAL A 217 3.91 -8.23 4.59
N SER A 218 4.23 -9.34 5.26
CA SER A 218 3.99 -9.49 6.70
C SER A 218 4.76 -8.46 7.52
N ALA A 219 6.04 -8.24 7.22
CA ALA A 219 6.84 -7.21 7.88
C ALA A 219 6.32 -5.79 7.64
N ALA A 220 5.86 -5.48 6.42
CA ALA A 220 5.26 -4.19 6.12
C ALA A 220 3.96 -3.94 6.91
N PHE A 221 3.11 -4.96 7.07
CA PHE A 221 1.92 -4.86 7.93
C PHE A 221 2.25 -4.73 9.41
N ALA A 222 3.30 -5.40 9.90
CA ALA A 222 3.78 -5.22 11.27
C ALA A 222 4.26 -3.78 11.53
N ALA A 223 5.00 -3.20 10.57
CA ALA A 223 5.40 -1.79 10.62
C ALA A 223 4.17 -0.85 10.56
N ALA A 224 3.21 -1.10 9.67
CA ALA A 224 1.98 -0.32 9.59
C ALA A 224 1.16 -0.39 10.89
N THR A 225 1.10 -1.56 11.53
CA THR A 225 0.47 -1.76 12.84
C THR A 225 1.14 -0.90 13.91
N SER A 226 2.48 -0.89 13.93
CA SER A 226 3.27 -0.06 14.86
C SER A 226 3.06 1.43 14.61
N PHE A 227 2.99 1.86 13.34
CA PHE A 227 2.66 3.24 12.98
C PHE A 227 1.27 3.64 13.49
N VAL A 228 0.23 2.82 13.25
CA VAL A 228 -1.14 3.13 13.72
C VAL A 228 -1.19 3.22 15.24
N ALA A 229 -0.46 2.35 15.96
CA ALA A 229 -0.35 2.43 17.40
C ALA A 229 0.32 3.75 17.86
N ARG A 230 1.41 4.18 17.21
CA ARG A 230 2.05 5.49 17.47
C ARG A 230 1.08 6.65 17.19
N ALA A 231 0.36 6.60 16.07
CA ALA A 231 -0.60 7.63 15.70
C ALA A 231 -1.71 7.78 16.75
N ARG A 232 -2.26 6.66 17.23
CA ARG A 232 -3.29 6.66 18.28
C ARG A 232 -2.80 7.20 19.62
N ALA A 233 -1.52 7.01 19.94
CA ALA A 233 -0.91 7.50 21.18
C ALA A 233 -0.53 8.99 21.11
N ALA A 234 -0.35 9.55 19.91
CA ALA A 234 0.02 10.95 19.71
C ALA A 234 -1.15 11.90 19.95
N ALA A 235 -0.85 13.10 20.47
CA ALA A 235 -1.89 14.12 20.70
C ALA A 235 -2.51 14.57 19.37
N PRO A 236 -3.77 15.03 19.31
CA PRO A 236 -4.36 15.54 18.08
C PRO A 236 -3.47 16.59 17.39
N HIS A 237 -3.30 16.46 16.08
CA HIS A 237 -2.43 17.32 15.24
C HIS A 237 -0.92 17.22 15.50
N GLU A 238 -0.48 16.42 16.47
CA GLU A 238 0.94 16.11 16.64
C GLU A 238 1.42 15.24 15.47
N PRO A 239 2.55 15.60 14.82
CA PRO A 239 3.16 14.77 13.79
C PRO A 239 3.50 13.39 14.33
N VAL A 240 3.11 12.35 13.61
CA VAL A 240 3.44 10.96 13.95
C VAL A 240 4.79 10.60 13.35
N GLU A 241 5.65 9.98 14.15
CA GLU A 241 6.91 9.43 13.65
C GLU A 241 6.63 8.36 12.58
N GLY A 242 7.27 8.54 11.42
CA GLY A 242 7.18 7.61 10.29
C GLY A 242 7.79 6.25 10.58
N PHE A 243 7.99 5.46 9.53
CA PHE A 243 8.70 4.20 9.61
C PHE A 243 10.17 4.43 9.95
N SER A 244 10.71 3.58 10.82
CA SER A 244 12.15 3.50 11.10
C SER A 244 12.90 2.82 9.94
N ASP A 245 14.23 2.96 9.93
CA ASP A 245 15.08 2.24 8.97
C ASP A 245 15.01 0.73 9.19
N ASP A 246 14.91 0.27 10.44
CA ASP A 246 14.78 -1.16 10.76
C ASP A 246 13.45 -1.73 10.25
N GLU A 247 12.34 -0.99 10.41
CA GLU A 247 11.03 -1.37 9.85
C GLU A 247 11.11 -1.48 8.32
N ARG A 248 11.73 -0.50 7.64
CA ARG A 248 11.91 -0.52 6.18
C ARG A 248 12.79 -1.69 5.73
N ALA A 249 13.92 -1.91 6.40
CA ALA A 249 14.83 -3.01 6.08
C ALA A 249 14.18 -4.37 6.29
N ALA A 250 13.36 -4.53 7.33
CA ALA A 250 12.60 -5.74 7.58
C ALA A 250 11.53 -6.02 6.53
N ALA A 251 10.97 -4.98 5.89
CA ALA A 251 9.98 -5.10 4.82
C ALA A 251 10.59 -5.36 3.43
N ASP A 252 11.82 -4.89 3.18
CA ASP A 252 12.57 -5.12 1.93
C ASP A 252 13.16 -6.53 1.87
N VAL A 253 12.31 -7.55 2.04
CA VAL A 253 12.72 -8.95 1.94
C VAL A 253 12.73 -9.36 0.47
N PRO A 254 13.89 -9.71 -0.11
CA PRO A 254 13.94 -10.20 -1.48
C PRO A 254 13.16 -11.50 -1.62
N ASP A 255 12.55 -11.71 -2.78
CA ASP A 255 11.84 -12.96 -3.05
C ASP A 255 12.82 -14.14 -3.10
N GLY A 256 12.86 -14.92 -2.01
CA GLY A 256 13.70 -16.11 -1.86
C GLY A 256 13.27 -17.30 -2.71
N ARG A 257 12.20 -17.19 -3.52
CA ARG A 257 11.79 -18.29 -4.41
C ARG A 257 12.84 -18.55 -5.51
N PRO A 258 13.00 -19.81 -5.94
CA PRO A 258 13.83 -20.16 -7.09
C PRO A 258 13.45 -19.38 -8.35
N THR A 259 14.44 -19.00 -9.16
CA THR A 259 14.27 -18.24 -10.42
C THR A 259 13.32 -18.89 -11.40
N TRP A 260 13.29 -20.22 -11.50
CA TRP A 260 12.35 -20.94 -12.37
C TRP A 260 10.87 -20.72 -11.97
N LYS A 261 10.57 -20.55 -10.67
CA LYS A 261 9.23 -20.18 -10.19
C LYS A 261 8.88 -18.72 -10.48
N LYS A 262 9.90 -17.84 -10.60
CA LYS A 262 9.70 -16.43 -10.97
C LYS A 262 9.34 -16.29 -12.45
N LEU A 263 9.91 -17.13 -13.33
CA LEU A 263 9.65 -17.11 -14.78
C LEU A 263 8.24 -17.59 -15.14
N LEU A 264 7.66 -18.51 -14.37
CA LEU A 264 6.29 -19.00 -14.57
C LEU A 264 5.19 -17.95 -14.28
N ARG A 265 5.55 -16.72 -13.88
CA ARG A 265 4.62 -15.59 -13.71
C ARG A 265 4.31 -14.84 -15.03
N ILE A 266 5.04 -15.13 -16.10
CA ILE A 266 4.96 -14.40 -17.39
C ILE A 266 4.11 -15.15 -18.44
N ALA A 267 3.71 -16.40 -18.19
CA ALA A 267 2.85 -17.21 -19.07
C ALA A 267 1.43 -17.34 -18.49
#